data_AF-A0A8R1IPE3-F1
#
_entry.id   AF-A0A8R1IPE3-F1
#
_cell.length_a   1.000
_cell.length_b   1.000
_cell.length_c   1.000
_cell.angle_alpha   90.00
_cell.angle_beta   90.00
_cell.angle_gamma   90.00
#
_symmetry.space_group_name_H-M   'P 1'
#
loop_
_entity.id
_entity.type
_entity.pdbx_description
1 polymer ?
#
loop_
_entity_poly.entity_id
_entity_poly.type
_entity_poly.pdbx_seq_one_letter_code
_entity_poly.pdbx_strand_id
1 'polypeptide(L)'
;MFLRVRDCSLVLMTTRKRGCFRPAPYVDEFGEVDQGFRRGNPLHLNRELYQKLKTLWLQQGITEEVVNYNEIDYRNVQYDWAHF
;
A
#
# COMPACT_ATOMS: atom_id res chain seq x y z
N MET A 1 -9.79 -6.00 2.57
CA MET A 1 -8.81 -4.96 2.92
C MET A 1 -8.66 -4.94 4.43
N PHE A 2 -7.43 -4.88 4.92
CA PHE A 2 -7.14 -4.83 6.36
C PHE A 2 -6.07 -3.80 6.65
N LEU A 3 -6.15 -3.13 7.81
CA LEU A 3 -5.08 -2.28 8.33
C LEU A 3 -4.24 -3.09 9.31
N ARG A 4 -2.96 -3.27 9.01
CA ARG A 4 -1.96 -3.78 9.95
C ARG A 4 -1.42 -2.61 10.76
N VAL A 5 -1.99 -2.41 11.93
CA VAL A 5 -1.65 -1.28 12.80
C VAL A 5 -0.17 -1.29 13.19
N ARG A 6 0.40 -2.46 13.53
CA ARG A 6 1.81 -2.59 13.96
C ARG A 6 2.83 -2.19 12.89
N ASP A 7 2.44 -2.24 11.63
CA ASP A 7 3.32 -2.02 10.49
C ASP A 7 2.97 -0.75 9.71
N CYS A 8 1.99 0.03 10.19
CA CYS A 8 1.43 1.19 9.48
C CYS A 8 1.14 0.88 7.99
N SER A 9 0.54 -0.29 7.73
CA SER A 9 0.41 -0.83 6.37
C SER A 9 -0.98 -1.37 6.09
N LEU A 10 -1.46 -1.17 4.87
CA LEU A 10 -2.68 -1.78 4.34
C LEU A 10 -2.36 -3.09 3.64
N VAL A 11 -3.23 -4.08 3.86
CA VAL A 11 -3.21 -5.36 3.17
C VAL A 11 -4.44 -5.43 2.27
N LEU A 12 -4.20 -5.40 0.97
CA LEU A 12 -5.20 -5.57 -0.08
C LEU A 12 -5.12 -7.02 -0.55
N MET A 13 -6.25 -7.71 -0.62
CA MET A 13 -6.30 -9.13 -1.01
C MET A 13 -7.47 -9.35 -1.97
N THR A 14 -7.21 -10.13 -3.01
CA THR A 14 -8.25 -10.66 -3.93
C THR A 14 -8.55 -12.12 -3.63
N THR A 15 -7.53 -12.90 -3.27
CA THR A 15 -7.65 -14.30 -2.84
C THR A 15 -6.68 -14.58 -1.69
N ARG A 16 -6.74 -15.75 -1.06
CA ARG A 16 -5.80 -16.12 0.03
C ARG A 16 -4.32 -16.05 -0.35
N LYS A 17 -3.99 -16.16 -1.63
CA LYS A 17 -2.59 -16.18 -2.13
C LYS A 17 -2.27 -14.98 -3.02
N ARG A 18 -3.20 -14.04 -3.23
CA ARG A 18 -2.99 -12.88 -4.10
C ARG A 18 -3.45 -11.62 -3.39
N GLY A 19 -2.50 -10.70 -3.22
CA GLY A 19 -2.68 -9.43 -2.56
C GLY A 19 -1.49 -8.52 -2.78
N CYS A 20 -1.54 -7.32 -2.20
CA CYS A 20 -0.44 -6.39 -2.17
C CYS A 20 -0.44 -5.59 -0.87
N PHE A 21 0.72 -5.01 -0.54
CA PHE A 21 0.88 -4.08 0.56
C PHE A 21 0.86 -2.64 0.03
N ARG A 22 0.16 -1.76 0.74
CA ARG A 22 0.16 -0.31 0.50
C ARG A 22 0.43 0.43 1.79
N PRO A 23 1.02 1.63 1.76
CA PRO A 23 1.13 2.46 2.96
C PRO A 23 -0.25 2.78 3.52
N ALA A 24 -0.38 2.79 4.85
CA ALA A 24 -1.59 3.28 5.49
C ALA A 24 -1.74 4.80 5.31
N PRO A 25 -2.94 5.38 5.46
CA PRO A 25 -3.18 6.81 5.25
C PRO A 25 -2.70 7.66 6.45
N TYR A 26 -1.60 7.27 7.09
CA TYR A 26 -1.00 7.98 8.21
C TYR A 26 0.38 8.51 7.82
N VAL A 27 0.61 9.79 8.10
CA VAL A 27 1.84 10.50 7.74
C VAL A 27 2.35 11.34 8.91
N ASP A 28 3.63 11.66 8.91
CA ASP A 28 4.22 12.62 9.84
C ASP A 28 3.92 14.08 9.43
N GLU A 29 4.46 15.05 10.17
CA GLU A 29 4.27 16.48 9.93
C GLU A 29 4.75 16.96 8.55
N PHE A 30 5.66 16.22 7.91
CA PHE A 30 6.20 16.51 6.59
C PHE A 30 5.43 15.79 5.47
N GLY A 31 4.41 15.00 5.82
CA GLY A 31 3.64 14.21 4.86
C GLY A 31 4.29 12.89 4.47
N GLU A 32 5.33 12.46 5.19
CA GLU A 32 6.02 11.20 4.91
C GLU A 32 5.36 10.02 5.64
N VAL A 33 5.38 8.85 5.00
CA VAL A 33 4.92 7.60 5.60
C VAL A 33 6.05 6.97 6.41
N ASP A 34 5.73 6.35 7.55
CA ASP A 34 6.70 5.59 8.36
C ASP A 34 6.24 4.13 8.51
N GLN A 35 6.48 3.33 7.47
CA GLN A 35 6.13 1.90 7.46
C GLN A 35 6.94 1.15 8.51
N GLY A 36 6.25 0.43 9.40
CA GLY A 36 6.87 -0.25 10.53
C GLY A 36 7.34 0.68 11.65
N PHE A 37 6.96 1.96 11.64
CA PHE A 37 7.34 2.96 12.65
C PHE A 37 8.85 3.01 12.92
N ARG A 38 9.66 2.94 11.86
CA ARG A 38 11.13 2.84 11.96
C ARG A 38 11.75 4.16 12.41
N ARG A 39 11.15 5.29 12.03
CA ARG A 39 11.60 6.63 12.45
C ARG A 39 11.03 7.00 13.81
N GLY A 40 9.83 6.51 14.12
CA GLY A 40 9.16 6.77 15.40
C GLY A 40 8.49 8.14 15.47
N ASN A 41 8.34 8.82 14.33
CA ASN A 41 7.63 10.09 14.26
C ASN A 41 6.15 9.87 14.60
N PRO A 42 5.50 10.80 15.34
CA PRO A 42 4.06 10.77 15.51
C PRO A 42 3.36 10.87 14.15
N LEU A 43 2.53 9.87 13.84
CA LEU A 43 1.75 9.87 12.61
C LEU A 43 0.32 10.33 12.89
N HIS A 44 -0.25 11.04 11.93
CA HIS A 44 -1.63 11.47 11.95
C HIS A 44 -2.35 11.07 10.66
N LEU A 45 -3.67 10.96 10.72
CA LEU A 45 -4.47 10.60 9.55
C LEU A 45 -4.41 11.70 8.50
N ASN A 46 -3.86 11.38 7.33
CA ASN A 46 -3.96 12.24 6.16
C ASN A 46 -5.34 12.07 5.52
N ARG A 47 -6.13 13.14 5.49
CA ARG A 47 -7.50 13.10 4.98
C ARG A 47 -7.56 12.77 3.49
N GLU A 48 -6.62 13.25 2.69
CA GLU A 48 -6.61 13.01 1.24
C GLU A 48 -6.31 11.55 0.92
N LEU A 49 -5.28 10.97 1.55
CA LEU A 49 -4.96 9.55 1.42
C LEU A 49 -6.12 8.68 1.89
N TYR A 50 -6.78 9.07 2.98
CA TYR A 50 -7.98 8.38 3.45
C TYR A 50 -9.13 8.44 2.44
N GLN A 51 -9.39 9.60 1.82
CA GLN A 51 -10.44 9.70 0.80
C GLN A 51 -10.11 8.85 -0.42
N LYS A 52 -8.84 8.81 -0.88
CA LYS A 52 -8.41 7.92 -1.96
C LYS A 52 -8.68 6.45 -1.61
N LEU A 53 -8.31 6.03 -0.39
CA LEU A 53 -8.58 4.67 0.09
C LEU A 53 -10.08 4.36 0.16
N LYS A 54 -10.88 5.31 0.65
CA LYS A 54 -12.33 5.17 0.73
C LYS A 54 -12.95 5.03 -0.66
N THR A 55 -12.53 5.84 -1.63
CA THR A 55 -12.98 5.75 -3.02
C THR A 55 -12.61 4.40 -3.63
N LEU A 56 -11.37 3.94 -3.46
CA LEU A 56 -10.90 2.63 -3.91
C LEU A 56 -11.80 1.50 -3.38
N TRP A 57 -12.14 1.56 -2.08
CA TRP A 57 -13.04 0.59 -1.45
C TRP A 57 -14.46 0.65 -2.01
N LEU A 58 -15.07 1.84 -2.04
CA LEU A 58 -16.46 2.01 -2.48
C LEU A 58 -16.66 1.62 -3.94
N GLN A 59 -15.68 1.88 -4.80
CA GLN A 59 -15.70 1.55 -6.22
C GLN A 59 -15.28 0.10 -6.51
N GLN A 60 -15.04 -0.73 -5.49
CA GLN A 60 -14.58 -2.13 -5.65
C GLN A 60 -13.25 -2.26 -6.43
N GLY A 61 -12.41 -1.22 -6.43
CA GLY A 61 -11.16 -1.15 -7.22
C GLY A 61 -9.98 -1.95 -6.66
N ILE A 62 -10.16 -2.66 -5.54
CA ILE A 62 -9.08 -3.42 -4.88
C ILE A 62 -8.50 -4.50 -5.79
N THR A 63 -9.34 -5.13 -6.60
CA THR A 63 -8.88 -6.20 -7.51
C THR A 63 -7.92 -5.65 -8.55
N GLU A 64 -8.29 -4.53 -9.18
CA GLU A 64 -7.45 -3.85 -10.16
C GLU A 64 -6.14 -3.37 -9.53
N GLU A 65 -6.21 -2.77 -8.33
CA GLU A 65 -5.04 -2.31 -7.59
C GLU A 65 -4.04 -3.45 -7.29
N VAL A 66 -4.55 -4.63 -6.91
CA VAL A 66 -3.72 -5.82 -6.68
C VAL A 66 -3.13 -6.35 -7.98
N VAL A 67 -3.89 -6.40 -9.07
CA VAL A 67 -3.40 -6.86 -10.38
C VAL A 67 -2.29 -5.93 -10.90
N ASN A 68 -2.55 -4.62 -10.93
CA ASN A 68 -1.60 -3.61 -11.38
C ASN A 68 -0.29 -3.67 -10.57
N TYR A 69 -0.39 -3.83 -9.24
CA TYR A 69 0.79 -3.98 -8.40
C TYR A 69 1.63 -5.21 -8.78
N ASN A 70 0.98 -6.37 -8.95
CA ASN A 70 1.67 -7.61 -9.31
C ASN A 70 2.29 -7.54 -10.71
N GLU A 71 1.64 -6.87 -11.68
CA GLU A 71 2.21 -6.67 -13.01
C GLU A 71 3.46 -5.79 -12.98
N ILE A 72 3.44 -4.71 -12.21
CA ILE A 72 4.61 -3.82 -12.02
C ILE A 72 5.75 -4.59 -11.35
N ASP A 73 5.46 -5.33 -10.29
CA ASP A 73 6.46 -6.10 -9.55
C ASP A 73 7.11 -7.18 -10.44
N TYR A 74 6.29 -7.89 -11.22
CA TYR A 74 6.78 -8.90 -12.17
C TYR A 74 7.67 -8.29 -13.27
N ARG A 75 7.31 -7.10 -13.78
CA ARG A 75 8.14 -6.36 -14.73
C ARG A 75 9.49 -5.98 -14.11
N ASN A 76 9.50 -5.47 -12.89
CA ASN A 76 10.73 -5.07 -12.21
C ASN A 76 11.69 -6.26 -11.99
N VAL A 77 11.16 -7.43 -11.60
CA VAL A 77 11.97 -8.66 -11.49
C VAL A 77 12.54 -9.08 -12.85
N GLN A 78 11.78 -8.95 -13.93
CA GLN A 78 12.24 -9.32 -15.27
C GLN A 78 13.36 -8.39 -15.78
N TYR A 79 13.31 -7.10 -15.46
CA TYR A 79 14.38 -6.18 -15.83
C TYR A 79 15.69 -6.48 -15.07
N ASP A 80 15.63 -6.82 -13.78
CA ASP A 80 16.83 -7.16 -12.99
C ASP A 80 17.60 -8.36 -13.58
N TRP A 81 16.91 -9.38 -14.09
CA TRP A 81 17.56 -10.55 -14.71
C TRP A 81 18.10 -10.30 -16.12
N ALA A 82 17.53 -9.34 -16.87
CA ALA A 82 17.98 -9.01 -18.21
C ALA A 82 19.26 -8.15 -18.23
N HIS A 83 19.71 -7.69 -17.06
CA HIS A 83 20.94 -6.90 -16.88
C HIS A 83 22.14 -7.74 -16.39
N PHE A 84 22.04 -9.07 -16.36
CA PHE A 84 23.14 -10.00 -16.09
C PHE A 84 23.42 -10.93 -17.28
#